data_AF-A0A6P4BKG7-F1
#
_entry.id   AF-A0A6P4BKG7-F1
#
_cell.length_a   1.000
_cell.length_b   1.000
_cell.length_c   1.000
_cell.angle_alpha   90.00
_cell.angle_beta   90.00
_cell.angle_gamma   90.00
#
_symmetry.space_group_name_H-M   'P 1'
#
loop_
_entity.id
_entity.type
_entity.pdbx_description
1 polymer ?
#
loop_
_entity_poly.entity_id
_entity_poly.type
_entity_poly.pdbx_seq_one_letter_code
_entity_poly.pdbx_strand_id
1 'polypeptide(L)'
;MASLCLMNSLPVPPSSSHSPKLTETSLPPSPLVLHSNNNHSVSARALKPIVVSGDPPTFVSAPGRRILAVGDLHGDLKQARSALEMAGVLSSDGQDLWTGGETVLIQVGDILDRGEEEIAILSLLRSLDKQAKAKGGAVFQVNGNHETMNVEGDFRYVDSGAFDECNDFLEYVNDSEDGWEETFTGWVDVFERWKEQRTMSNGYWGPWNLVKRQKGVIARSILFRPGGPLARELARHAVVLKVNDWVFCHGGLLPHHVAYGIEKMNKEVSEWMRGLRQNDNTPNIPFIATRGYDSVVWNRLYSRDAPDLVDYQDKQVCSVLEETLQAVGAKAMVVGHTPQTIGVNCKYNCSIWRVDVGMSSGVLNSRPEVLEIIDDKARVIRSKRDRYSEELQAVAYT
;
A
#
# COMPACT_ATOMS: atom_id res chain seq x y z
N MET A 1 48.51 41.32 -31.96
CA MET A 1 48.17 42.71 -31.56
C MET A 1 47.27 42.60 -30.32
N ALA A 2 47.85 42.24 -29.16
CA ALA A 2 48.26 43.12 -28.03
C ALA A 2 47.04 43.62 -27.20
N SER A 3 46.77 43.08 -25.99
CA SER A 3 47.31 43.43 -24.63
C SER A 3 46.71 44.76 -24.10
N LEU A 4 46.29 45.04 -22.85
CA LEU A 4 46.65 44.71 -21.44
C LEU A 4 45.34 44.77 -20.56
N CYS A 5 45.12 44.14 -19.38
CA CYS A 5 45.82 43.91 -18.09
C CYS A 5 45.70 45.01 -16.99
N LEU A 6 45.52 44.54 -15.73
CA LEU A 6 45.64 45.12 -14.35
C LEU A 6 44.32 45.50 -13.63
N MET A 7 43.86 44.93 -12.48
CA MET A 7 44.38 44.53 -11.14
C MET A 7 44.46 45.63 -10.06
N ASN A 8 44.08 45.22 -8.83
CA ASN A 8 44.37 45.74 -7.46
C ASN A 8 43.18 46.34 -6.69
N SER A 9 43.10 46.32 -5.35
CA SER A 9 43.36 45.39 -4.21
C SER A 9 43.18 46.22 -2.90
N LEU A 10 42.90 45.54 -1.78
CA LEU A 10 42.51 46.04 -0.43
C LEU A 10 43.51 46.99 0.27
N PRO A 11 43.14 47.61 1.42
CA PRO A 11 43.74 47.14 2.70
C PRO A 11 42.91 47.29 4.02
N VAL A 12 43.30 46.50 5.02
CA VAL A 12 43.08 46.56 6.50
C VAL A 12 44.39 47.08 7.15
N PRO A 13 44.49 47.89 8.24
CA PRO A 13 44.48 47.46 9.69
C PRO A 13 44.23 48.65 10.69
N PRO A 14 44.67 48.73 11.99
CA PRO A 14 45.31 47.76 12.91
C PRO A 14 44.77 47.70 14.38
N SER A 15 45.36 46.77 15.14
CA SER A 15 45.28 46.49 16.58
C SER A 15 46.22 47.32 17.47
N SER A 16 45.87 47.55 18.74
CA SER A 16 46.85 47.78 19.82
C SER A 16 46.35 47.30 21.20
N SER A 17 47.34 46.85 21.98
CA SER A 17 47.32 46.21 23.31
C SER A 17 47.34 47.20 24.47
N HIS A 18 46.81 46.84 25.66
CA HIS A 18 47.43 47.06 26.98
C HIS A 18 46.61 46.38 28.11
N SER A 19 47.31 45.72 29.03
CA SER A 19 46.84 45.21 30.34
C SER A 19 47.46 46.05 31.47
N PRO A 20 46.87 46.15 32.69
CA PRO A 20 47.35 45.29 33.78
C PRO A 20 46.34 44.88 34.88
N LYS A 21 46.72 43.77 35.54
CA LYS A 21 46.37 43.20 36.86
C LYS A 21 45.57 44.04 37.86
N LEU A 22 44.64 43.38 38.56
CA LEU A 22 44.54 43.42 40.03
C LEU A 22 44.07 42.07 40.58
N THR A 23 44.79 41.63 41.61
CA THR A 23 44.64 40.45 42.47
C THR A 23 43.53 40.64 43.50
N GLU A 24 42.77 39.58 43.81
CA GLU A 24 42.64 39.11 45.20
C GLU A 24 41.99 37.73 45.32
N THR A 25 42.52 37.00 46.29
CA THR A 25 42.33 35.60 46.70
C THR A 25 41.21 35.43 47.73
N SER A 26 40.44 34.33 47.69
CA SER A 26 40.20 33.42 48.83
C SER A 26 39.18 32.30 48.53
N LEU A 27 39.42 31.13 49.14
CA LEU A 27 38.84 29.78 48.92
C LEU A 27 37.60 29.51 49.86
N PRO A 28 37.08 28.26 50.05
CA PRO A 28 35.78 27.75 49.55
C PRO A 28 34.87 27.24 50.72
N PRO A 29 34.08 26.14 50.59
CA PRO A 29 32.74 26.01 50.02
C PRO A 29 31.66 25.66 51.08
N SER A 30 30.39 25.57 50.70
CA SER A 30 29.38 24.83 51.47
C SER A 30 28.42 24.08 50.54
N PRO A 31 28.00 22.86 50.90
CA PRO A 31 27.44 21.90 49.96
C PRO A 31 25.94 22.12 49.77
N LEU A 32 25.52 22.27 48.51
CA LEU A 32 24.10 22.17 48.16
C LEU A 32 23.81 20.76 47.66
N VAL A 33 22.84 20.16 48.34
CA VAL A 33 22.30 18.81 48.20
C VAL A 33 21.86 18.56 46.76
N LEU A 34 22.47 17.56 46.11
CA LEU A 34 22.01 17.00 44.85
C LEU A 34 20.70 16.22 45.09
N HIS A 35 19.58 16.78 44.66
CA HIS A 35 18.38 15.97 44.37
C HIS A 35 18.64 15.20 43.08
N SER A 36 18.76 13.87 43.24
CA SER A 36 18.83 12.92 42.13
C SER A 36 17.46 12.84 41.45
N ASN A 37 17.24 13.67 40.44
CA ASN A 37 16.21 13.38 39.44
C ASN A 37 16.74 12.29 38.52
N ASN A 38 16.25 11.06 38.74
CA ASN A 38 16.31 9.97 37.77
C ASN A 38 15.54 10.39 36.51
N ASN A 39 16.20 11.10 35.61
CA ASN A 39 15.79 11.15 34.23
C ASN A 39 16.15 9.80 33.61
N HIS A 40 15.19 8.87 33.62
CA HIS A 40 15.14 7.82 32.61
C HIS A 40 14.94 8.49 31.24
N SER A 41 16.03 8.97 30.65
CA SER A 41 16.07 9.17 29.20
C SER A 41 16.05 7.78 28.57
N VAL A 42 14.84 7.28 28.31
CA VAL A 42 14.66 6.25 27.29
C VAL A 42 15.11 6.91 25.99
N SER A 43 16.38 6.73 25.64
CA SER A 43 16.87 7.03 24.31
C SER A 43 15.96 6.27 23.36
N ALA A 44 15.06 6.99 22.69
CA ALA A 44 14.25 6.46 21.61
C ALA A 44 15.24 5.96 20.55
N ARG A 45 15.56 4.67 20.62
CA ARG A 45 16.51 4.06 19.71
C ARG A 45 15.86 4.09 18.34
N ALA A 46 16.43 4.87 17.43
CA ALA A 46 15.93 4.96 16.05
C ALA A 46 15.73 3.55 15.50
N LEU A 47 14.56 3.29 14.90
CA LEU A 47 14.25 1.99 14.30
C LEU A 47 15.27 1.69 13.20
N LYS A 48 15.62 0.41 13.04
CA LYS A 48 16.44 -0.01 11.89
C LYS A 48 15.72 0.37 10.59
N PRO A 49 16.43 0.65 9.49
CA PRO A 49 15.79 1.03 8.22
C PRO A 49 14.90 -0.10 7.68
N ILE A 50 13.89 0.28 6.88
CA ILE A 50 13.14 -0.68 6.05
C ILE A 50 14.08 -1.18 4.96
N VAL A 51 14.23 -2.50 4.82
CA VAL A 51 15.02 -3.14 3.76
C VAL A 51 14.08 -3.89 2.85
N VAL A 52 14.15 -3.62 1.54
CA VAL A 52 13.31 -4.25 0.52
C VAL A 52 14.19 -5.08 -0.40
N SER A 53 13.73 -6.29 -0.75
CA SER A 53 14.35 -7.18 -1.72
C SER A 53 13.31 -7.75 -2.70
N GLY A 54 13.74 -7.98 -3.94
CA GLY A 54 12.89 -8.32 -5.09
C GLY A 54 12.44 -7.10 -5.91
N ASP A 55 12.18 -7.33 -7.20
CA ASP A 55 11.53 -6.38 -8.12
C ASP A 55 10.45 -7.14 -8.90
N PRO A 56 9.16 -7.00 -8.54
CA PRO A 56 8.63 -6.07 -7.53
C PRO A 56 8.98 -6.48 -6.07
N PRO A 57 8.85 -5.57 -5.09
CA PRO A 57 9.11 -5.85 -3.68
C PRO A 57 8.48 -7.16 -3.23
N THR A 58 9.31 -8.13 -2.84
CA THR A 58 8.85 -9.47 -2.45
C THR A 58 9.12 -9.74 -0.98
N PHE A 59 10.31 -9.36 -0.49
CA PHE A 59 10.70 -9.50 0.91
C PHE A 59 11.01 -8.14 1.51
N VAL A 60 10.36 -7.80 2.62
CA VAL A 60 10.53 -6.53 3.33
C VAL A 60 10.87 -6.81 4.79
N SER A 61 11.97 -6.25 5.27
CA SER A 61 12.30 -6.20 6.69
C SER A 61 11.94 -4.84 7.23
N ALA A 62 11.00 -4.80 8.18
CA ALA A 62 10.49 -3.61 8.86
C ALA A 62 10.45 -3.85 10.38
N PRO A 63 11.61 -4.07 11.04
CA PRO A 63 11.65 -4.48 12.44
C PRO A 63 11.17 -3.37 13.38
N GLY A 64 10.35 -3.74 14.37
CA GLY A 64 9.80 -2.83 15.38
C GLY A 64 8.81 -1.79 14.84
N ARG A 65 8.44 -1.88 13.56
CA ARG A 65 7.41 -1.00 12.98
C ARG A 65 6.03 -1.60 13.19
N ARG A 66 5.08 -0.70 13.40
CA ARG A 66 3.65 -0.97 13.25
C ARG A 66 3.36 -1.30 11.78
N ILE A 67 2.70 -2.43 11.55
CA ILE A 67 2.21 -2.84 10.23
C ILE A 67 0.69 -2.77 10.23
N LEU A 68 0.10 -2.22 9.18
CA LEU A 68 -1.34 -2.20 8.96
C LEU A 68 -1.69 -2.92 7.67
N ALA A 69 -2.78 -3.68 7.68
CA ALA A 69 -3.34 -4.28 6.48
C ALA A 69 -4.81 -3.88 6.27
N VAL A 70 -5.10 -3.36 5.08
CA VAL A 70 -6.44 -2.96 4.62
C VAL A 70 -6.84 -3.87 3.48
N GLY A 71 -8.05 -4.43 3.57
CA GLY A 71 -8.61 -5.32 2.54
C GLY A 71 -9.08 -4.59 1.28
N ASP A 72 -9.98 -5.27 0.58
CA ASP A 72 -10.49 -4.91 -0.74
C ASP A 72 -11.24 -3.57 -0.73
N LEU A 73 -10.91 -2.69 -1.69
CA LEU A 73 -11.38 -1.30 -1.76
C LEU A 73 -12.38 -1.05 -2.88
N HIS A 74 -12.26 -1.76 -4.00
CA HIS A 74 -13.27 -1.84 -5.06
C HIS A 74 -13.87 -0.49 -5.46
N GLY A 75 -12.99 0.43 -5.87
CA GLY A 75 -13.34 1.74 -6.43
C GLY A 75 -14.14 2.67 -5.51
N ASP A 76 -14.19 2.41 -4.20
CA ASP A 76 -14.92 3.23 -3.22
C ASP A 76 -13.93 4.09 -2.42
N LEU A 77 -13.62 5.29 -2.94
CA LEU A 77 -12.60 6.15 -2.36
C LEU A 77 -13.00 6.66 -0.98
N LYS A 78 -14.30 6.86 -0.76
CA LYS A 78 -14.83 7.27 0.54
C LYS A 78 -14.56 6.22 1.61
N GLN A 79 -14.83 4.95 1.32
CA GLN A 79 -14.54 3.85 2.25
C GLN A 79 -13.03 3.66 2.44
N ALA A 80 -12.23 3.82 1.38
CA ALA A 80 -10.77 3.80 1.46
C ALA A 80 -10.24 4.90 2.41
N ARG A 81 -10.62 6.17 2.23
CA ARG A 81 -10.25 7.26 3.13
C ARG A 81 -10.71 6.99 4.57
N SER A 82 -11.93 6.50 4.76
CA SER A 82 -12.46 6.16 6.07
C SER A 82 -11.62 5.10 6.80
N ALA A 83 -11.20 4.04 6.09
CA ALA A 83 -10.31 3.01 6.64
C ALA A 83 -8.95 3.59 7.07
N LEU A 84 -8.33 4.41 6.21
CA LEU A 84 -7.01 4.99 6.45
C LEU A 84 -7.01 6.04 7.58
N GLU A 85 -8.04 6.89 7.66
CA GLU A 85 -8.23 7.83 8.76
C GLU A 85 -8.46 7.11 10.10
N MET A 86 -9.29 6.07 10.08
CA MET A 86 -9.58 5.26 11.25
C MET A 86 -8.31 4.57 11.76
N ALA A 87 -7.48 4.05 10.86
CA ALA A 87 -6.20 3.45 11.18
C ALA A 87 -5.11 4.47 11.59
N GLY A 88 -5.37 5.78 11.42
CA GLY A 88 -4.46 6.86 11.78
C GLY A 88 -3.26 7.00 10.85
N VAL A 89 -3.44 6.71 9.55
CA VAL A 89 -2.41 6.91 8.52
C VAL A 89 -2.77 7.98 7.50
N LEU A 90 -4.01 8.47 7.51
CA LEU A 90 -4.50 9.58 6.70
C LEU A 90 -5.03 10.71 7.59
N SER A 91 -4.79 11.96 7.21
CA SER A 91 -5.35 13.12 7.89
C SER A 91 -6.88 13.17 7.73
N SER A 92 -7.59 13.64 8.75
CA SER A 92 -9.06 13.75 8.74
C SER A 92 -9.57 15.16 8.39
N ASP A 93 -8.69 16.00 7.85
CA ASP A 93 -8.97 17.37 7.43
C ASP A 93 -9.27 17.49 5.93
N GLY A 94 -9.29 16.37 5.21
CA GLY A 94 -9.55 16.29 3.78
C GLY A 94 -8.35 16.63 2.88
N GLN A 95 -7.15 16.77 3.44
CA GLN A 95 -5.92 17.12 2.68
C GLN A 95 -5.12 15.90 2.21
N ASP A 96 -5.60 14.68 2.46
CA ASP A 96 -4.94 13.41 2.12
C ASP A 96 -3.45 13.33 2.52
N LEU A 97 -3.13 13.78 3.75
CA LEU A 97 -1.76 13.79 4.28
C LEU A 97 -1.44 12.53 5.08
N TRP A 98 -0.23 12.00 4.88
CA TRP A 98 0.27 10.87 5.66
C TRP A 98 0.50 11.26 7.13
N THR A 99 -0.21 10.57 8.03
CA THR A 99 -0.10 10.74 9.49
C THR A 99 0.49 9.52 10.21
N GLY A 100 0.83 8.48 9.45
CA GLY A 100 1.27 7.18 9.99
C GLY A 100 2.71 7.14 10.54
N GLY A 101 3.50 8.22 10.40
CA GLY A 101 4.90 8.24 10.82
C GLY A 101 5.71 7.12 10.16
N GLU A 102 6.35 6.27 10.99
CA GLU A 102 7.15 5.12 10.56
C GLU A 102 6.33 3.84 10.26
N THR A 103 4.99 3.92 10.25
CA THR A 103 4.10 2.78 9.98
C THR A 103 4.31 2.22 8.57
N VAL A 104 4.18 0.90 8.42
CA VAL A 104 4.07 0.22 7.13
C VAL A 104 2.61 -0.11 6.85
N LEU A 105 2.05 0.46 5.78
CA LEU A 105 0.71 0.15 5.31
C LEU A 105 0.77 -0.87 4.17
N ILE A 106 -0.13 -1.85 4.19
CA ILE A 106 -0.29 -2.87 3.16
C ILE A 106 -1.74 -2.88 2.70
N GLN A 107 -1.98 -2.63 1.42
CA GLN A 107 -3.28 -2.80 0.78
C GLN A 107 -3.31 -4.20 0.11
N VAL A 108 -4.33 -5.00 0.41
CA VAL A 108 -4.37 -6.45 0.12
C VAL A 108 -5.07 -6.80 -1.21
N GLY A 109 -4.89 -5.97 -2.24
CA GLY A 109 -5.44 -6.20 -3.60
C GLY A 109 -6.91 -5.81 -3.75
N ASP A 110 -7.42 -5.90 -4.99
CA ASP A 110 -8.79 -5.51 -5.37
C ASP A 110 -9.11 -4.05 -5.03
N ILE A 111 -8.31 -3.15 -5.60
CA ILE A 111 -8.60 -1.72 -5.66
C ILE A 111 -9.60 -1.45 -6.78
N LEU A 112 -9.45 -2.17 -7.90
CA LEU A 112 -10.25 -1.99 -9.10
C LEU A 112 -11.65 -2.63 -8.98
N ASP A 113 -12.51 -2.20 -9.91
CA ASP A 113 -13.87 -2.60 -10.21
C ASP A 113 -14.90 -2.32 -9.11
N ARG A 114 -16.19 -2.53 -9.43
CA ARG A 114 -17.39 -2.34 -8.58
C ARG A 114 -17.71 -0.90 -8.17
N GLY A 115 -16.70 -0.04 -8.03
CA GLY A 115 -16.84 1.39 -7.79
C GLY A 115 -16.32 2.23 -8.97
N GLU A 116 -16.39 3.56 -8.82
CA GLU A 116 -16.08 4.51 -9.90
C GLU A 116 -14.82 5.36 -9.68
N GLU A 117 -14.17 5.26 -8.52
CA GLU A 117 -13.03 6.09 -8.12
C GLU A 117 -11.73 5.27 -7.98
N GLU A 118 -11.47 4.41 -8.96
CA GLU A 118 -10.40 3.42 -8.91
C GLU A 118 -9.01 4.07 -9.06
N ILE A 119 -8.86 4.94 -10.07
CA ILE A 119 -7.59 5.60 -10.38
C ILE A 119 -7.27 6.61 -9.28
N ALA A 120 -8.28 7.28 -8.72
CA ALA A 120 -8.13 8.14 -7.55
C ALA A 120 -7.58 7.38 -6.33
N ILE A 121 -8.02 6.14 -6.06
CA ILE A 121 -7.46 5.32 -4.97
C ILE A 121 -6.01 4.93 -5.27
N LEU A 122 -5.69 4.50 -6.51
CA LEU A 122 -4.31 4.16 -6.87
C LEU A 122 -3.38 5.38 -6.75
N SER A 123 -3.85 6.55 -7.18
CA SER A 123 -3.16 7.84 -7.06
C SER A 123 -2.92 8.22 -5.59
N LEU A 124 -3.97 8.10 -4.75
CA LEU A 124 -3.88 8.34 -3.30
C LEU A 124 -2.80 7.47 -2.66
N LEU A 125 -2.83 6.15 -2.88
CA LEU A 125 -1.86 5.23 -2.29
C LEU A 125 -0.43 5.51 -2.76
N ARG A 126 -0.26 5.90 -4.03
CA ARG A 126 1.04 6.33 -4.56
C ARG A 126 1.55 7.61 -3.90
N SER A 127 0.69 8.61 -3.71
CA SER A 127 1.02 9.84 -2.99
C SER A 127 1.41 9.54 -1.54
N LEU A 128 0.62 8.71 -0.85
CA LEU A 128 0.89 8.32 0.54
C LEU A 128 2.20 7.53 0.67
N ASP A 129 2.59 6.69 -0.29
CA ASP A 129 3.90 6.02 -0.30
C ASP A 129 5.06 7.04 -0.30
N LYS A 130 5.00 8.06 -1.17
CA LYS A 130 6.00 9.14 -1.20
C LYS A 130 6.10 9.84 0.15
N GLN A 131 4.96 10.18 0.74
CA GLN A 131 4.89 10.87 2.04
C GLN A 131 5.37 9.97 3.19
N ALA A 132 5.00 8.69 3.19
CA ALA A 132 5.38 7.71 4.21
C ALA A 132 6.90 7.48 4.23
N LYS A 133 7.51 7.32 3.06
CA LYS A 133 8.98 7.17 2.92
C LYS A 133 9.74 8.35 3.51
N ALA A 134 9.24 9.57 3.32
CA ALA A 134 9.83 10.77 3.92
C ALA A 134 9.76 10.81 5.46
N LYS A 135 8.93 9.95 6.07
CA LYS A 135 8.76 9.80 7.52
C LYS A 135 9.31 8.47 8.07
N GLY A 136 9.99 7.67 7.24
CA GLY A 136 10.54 6.36 7.64
C GLY A 136 9.53 5.22 7.65
N GLY A 137 8.31 5.46 7.13
CA GLY A 137 7.28 4.46 6.85
C GLY A 137 7.30 4.01 5.39
N ALA A 138 6.29 3.23 4.99
CA ALA A 138 6.11 2.79 3.61
C ALA A 138 4.66 2.39 3.32
N VAL A 139 4.25 2.45 2.06
CA VAL A 139 3.00 1.85 1.59
C VAL A 139 3.32 0.77 0.55
N PHE A 140 2.78 -0.42 0.76
CA PHE A 140 2.85 -1.52 -0.19
C PHE A 140 1.44 -1.92 -0.63
N GLN A 141 1.36 -2.41 -1.86
CA GLN A 141 0.15 -3.01 -2.43
C GLN A 141 0.52 -4.42 -2.90
N VAL A 142 -0.44 -5.33 -2.84
CA VAL A 142 -0.39 -6.58 -3.60
C VAL A 142 -1.46 -6.56 -4.68
N ASN A 143 -1.19 -7.20 -5.82
CA ASN A 143 -2.17 -7.32 -6.89
C ASN A 143 -3.21 -8.40 -6.54
N GLY A 144 -4.48 -8.03 -6.63
CA GLY A 144 -5.63 -8.92 -6.54
C GLY A 144 -6.10 -9.44 -7.89
N ASN A 145 -7.23 -10.15 -7.90
CA ASN A 145 -7.73 -10.70 -9.15
C ASN A 145 -8.27 -9.59 -10.06
N HIS A 146 -8.84 -8.53 -9.51
CA HIS A 146 -9.37 -7.43 -10.29
C HIS A 146 -8.26 -6.63 -11.00
N GLU A 147 -7.09 -6.47 -10.39
CA GLU A 147 -5.91 -5.91 -11.07
C GLU A 147 -5.49 -6.78 -12.27
N THR A 148 -5.38 -8.10 -12.06
CA THR A 148 -4.96 -9.02 -13.14
C THR A 148 -6.01 -9.12 -14.26
N MET A 149 -7.30 -9.14 -13.93
CA MET A 149 -8.40 -9.15 -14.91
C MET A 149 -8.36 -7.91 -15.80
N ASN A 150 -8.18 -6.73 -15.21
CA ASN A 150 -8.13 -5.49 -15.98
C ASN A 150 -6.91 -5.45 -16.91
N VAL A 151 -5.76 -5.97 -16.48
CA VAL A 151 -4.59 -6.08 -17.36
C VAL A 151 -4.84 -7.09 -18.50
N GLU A 152 -5.57 -8.16 -18.23
CA GLU A 152 -5.99 -9.12 -19.25
C GLU A 152 -7.00 -8.54 -20.26
N GLY A 153 -7.66 -7.42 -19.93
CA GLY A 153 -8.74 -6.84 -20.73
C GLY A 153 -10.12 -7.44 -20.40
N ASP A 154 -10.23 -8.10 -19.25
CA ASP A 154 -11.49 -8.60 -18.72
C ASP A 154 -12.16 -7.54 -17.83
N PHE A 155 -13.13 -6.83 -18.42
CA PHE A 155 -13.82 -5.71 -17.79
C PHE A 155 -15.22 -6.05 -17.28
N ARG A 156 -15.50 -7.34 -16.99
CA ARG A 156 -16.86 -7.79 -16.62
C ARG A 156 -17.41 -7.18 -15.33
N TYR A 157 -16.56 -6.66 -14.44
CA TYR A 157 -16.97 -6.09 -13.14
C TYR A 157 -16.82 -4.56 -13.04
N VAL A 158 -16.41 -3.91 -14.13
CA VAL A 158 -16.15 -2.47 -14.17
C VAL A 158 -17.45 -1.69 -14.11
N ASP A 159 -17.54 -0.71 -13.21
CA ASP A 159 -18.68 0.21 -13.16
C ASP A 159 -18.66 1.18 -14.34
N SER A 160 -19.83 1.70 -14.72
CA SER A 160 -19.92 2.75 -15.75
C SER A 160 -19.12 4.01 -15.41
N GLY A 161 -19.09 4.43 -14.14
CA GLY A 161 -18.35 5.61 -13.68
C GLY A 161 -16.84 5.41 -13.77
N ALA A 162 -16.36 4.19 -13.58
CA ALA A 162 -14.95 3.82 -13.76
C ALA A 162 -14.46 3.96 -15.22
N PHE A 163 -15.31 3.65 -16.21
CA PHE A 163 -14.99 3.93 -17.61
C PHE A 163 -14.89 5.42 -17.91
N ASP A 164 -15.74 6.22 -17.26
CA ASP A 164 -15.68 7.67 -17.36
C ASP A 164 -14.40 8.21 -16.72
N GLU A 165 -14.01 7.73 -15.53
CA GLU A 165 -12.75 8.09 -14.86
C GLU A 165 -11.54 7.77 -15.75
N CYS A 166 -11.53 6.60 -16.42
CA CYS A 166 -10.47 6.25 -17.36
C CYS A 166 -10.34 7.24 -18.52
N ASN A 167 -11.47 7.72 -19.05
CA ASN A 167 -11.45 8.72 -20.12
C ASN A 167 -10.90 10.06 -19.61
N ASP A 168 -11.40 10.53 -18.47
CA ASP A 168 -10.98 11.79 -17.84
C ASP A 168 -9.49 11.75 -17.49
N PHE A 169 -9.01 10.64 -16.91
CA PHE A 169 -7.61 10.45 -16.56
C PHE A 169 -6.70 10.40 -17.80
N LEU A 170 -7.14 9.73 -18.88
CA LEU A 170 -6.35 9.66 -20.10
C LEU A 170 -6.20 11.05 -20.75
N GLU A 171 -7.24 11.89 -20.71
CA GLU A 171 -7.17 13.29 -21.14
C GLU A 171 -6.21 14.10 -20.26
N TYR A 172 -6.37 14.00 -18.95
CA TYR A 172 -5.48 14.64 -17.98
C TYR A 172 -4.00 14.29 -18.17
N VAL A 173 -3.68 13.01 -18.41
CA VAL A 173 -2.30 12.57 -18.66
C VAL A 173 -1.75 13.11 -19.97
N ASN A 174 -2.57 13.20 -21.03
CA ASN A 174 -2.12 13.72 -22.33
C ASN A 174 -1.88 15.24 -22.31
N ASP A 175 -2.60 15.96 -21.46
CA ASP A 175 -2.48 17.42 -21.32
C ASP A 175 -1.39 17.84 -20.31
N SER A 176 -0.85 16.90 -19.54
CA SER A 176 0.21 17.18 -18.55
C SER A 176 1.58 17.33 -19.21
N GLU A 177 2.29 18.41 -18.86
CA GLU A 177 3.70 18.61 -19.24
C GLU A 177 4.68 17.94 -18.27
N ASP A 178 4.17 17.43 -17.15
CA ASP A 178 4.98 16.83 -16.08
C ASP A 178 5.34 15.36 -16.39
N GLY A 179 6.32 14.84 -15.63
CA GLY A 179 6.64 13.41 -15.68
C GLY A 179 5.56 12.56 -15.02
N TRP A 180 5.41 11.32 -15.48
CA TRP A 180 4.40 10.35 -15.02
C TRP A 180 4.19 10.31 -13.50
N GLU A 181 5.28 10.31 -12.72
CA GLU A 181 5.20 10.24 -11.25
C GLU A 181 4.42 11.42 -10.66
N GLU A 182 4.65 12.64 -11.14
CA GLU A 182 3.99 13.84 -10.63
C GLU A 182 2.53 13.87 -11.10
N THR A 183 2.31 13.68 -12.40
CA THR A 183 0.97 13.61 -13.02
C THR A 183 0.10 12.56 -12.32
N PHE A 184 0.59 11.34 -12.16
CA PHE A 184 -0.20 10.27 -11.56
C PHE A 184 -0.53 10.54 -10.10
N THR A 185 0.42 11.05 -9.30
CA THR A 185 0.14 11.39 -7.89
C THR A 185 -0.77 12.59 -7.71
N GLY A 186 -0.81 13.51 -8.68
CA GLY A 186 -1.70 14.67 -8.66
C GLY A 186 -3.16 14.35 -9.02
N TRP A 187 -3.45 13.15 -9.56
CA TRP A 187 -4.81 12.81 -9.97
C TRP A 187 -5.82 12.87 -8.81
N VAL A 188 -5.47 12.34 -7.63
CA VAL A 188 -6.33 12.37 -6.43
C VAL A 188 -6.73 13.80 -6.02
N ASP A 189 -5.91 14.80 -6.33
CA ASP A 189 -6.18 16.20 -5.96
C ASP A 189 -7.14 16.89 -6.94
N VAL A 190 -7.26 16.38 -8.17
CA VAL A 190 -8.01 17.05 -9.25
C VAL A 190 -9.21 16.27 -9.77
N PHE A 191 -9.29 14.95 -9.53
CA PHE A 191 -10.31 14.10 -10.18
C PHE A 191 -11.75 14.52 -9.87
N GLU A 192 -12.05 15.02 -8.66
CA GLU A 192 -13.41 15.49 -8.32
C GLU A 192 -13.84 16.64 -9.23
N ARG A 193 -12.93 17.58 -9.53
CA ARG A 193 -13.21 18.69 -10.45
C ARG A 193 -13.50 18.17 -11.86
N TRP A 194 -12.78 17.16 -12.33
CA TRP A 194 -13.04 16.51 -13.62
C TRP A 194 -14.41 15.82 -13.62
N LYS A 195 -14.73 15.07 -12.56
CA LYS A 195 -16.02 14.40 -12.35
C LYS A 195 -17.20 15.38 -12.34
N GLU A 196 -17.06 16.50 -11.66
CA GLU A 196 -18.06 17.58 -11.62
C GLU A 196 -18.27 18.22 -13.01
N GLN A 197 -17.19 18.61 -13.68
CA GLN A 197 -17.24 19.22 -15.03
C GLN A 197 -17.90 18.30 -16.06
N ARG A 198 -17.57 17.00 -16.03
CA ARG A 198 -18.22 15.98 -16.85
C ARG A 198 -19.71 15.87 -16.56
N THR A 199 -20.10 15.88 -15.28
CA THR A 199 -21.50 15.78 -14.85
C THR A 199 -22.32 17.00 -15.29
N MET A 200 -21.76 18.21 -15.18
CA MET A 200 -22.41 19.45 -15.62
C MET A 200 -22.55 19.55 -17.15
N SER A 201 -21.58 19.01 -17.91
CA SER A 201 -21.59 19.03 -19.38
C SER A 201 -22.58 18.03 -19.98
N ASN A 202 -23.05 17.06 -19.19
CA ASN A 202 -23.86 15.91 -19.65
C ASN A 202 -25.37 16.18 -19.75
N GLY A 203 -25.78 17.44 -19.88
CA GLY A 203 -27.18 17.83 -20.04
C GLY A 203 -27.79 17.50 -21.41
N TYR A 204 -27.92 16.23 -21.80
CA TYR A 204 -28.93 15.74 -22.78
C TYR A 204 -28.91 14.20 -22.90
N TRP A 205 -30.01 13.54 -22.56
CA TRP A 205 -30.16 12.08 -22.62
C TRP A 205 -30.51 11.61 -24.05
N GLY A 206 -29.60 10.92 -24.72
CA GLY A 206 -29.77 10.42 -26.09
C GLY A 206 -28.64 9.46 -26.56
N PRO A 207 -28.60 9.10 -27.87
CA PRO A 207 -27.69 8.09 -28.47
C PRO A 207 -26.18 8.24 -28.20
N TRP A 208 -25.77 9.40 -27.67
CA TRP A 208 -24.41 9.73 -27.22
C TRP A 208 -23.85 8.83 -26.13
N ASN A 209 -24.70 8.12 -25.37
CA ASN A 209 -24.27 7.20 -24.32
C ASN A 209 -23.45 6.01 -24.88
N LEU A 210 -23.75 5.54 -26.09
CA LEU A 210 -22.99 4.44 -26.71
C LEU A 210 -21.57 4.88 -27.09
N VAL A 211 -21.42 6.08 -27.66
CA VAL A 211 -20.12 6.63 -28.05
C VAL A 211 -19.28 6.95 -26.81
N LYS A 212 -19.88 7.54 -25.77
CA LYS A 212 -19.19 7.81 -24.49
C LYS A 212 -18.68 6.52 -23.86
N ARG A 213 -19.53 5.50 -23.78
CA ARG A 213 -19.16 4.18 -23.28
C ARG A 213 -18.03 3.55 -24.10
N GLN A 214 -18.06 3.67 -25.43
CA GLN A 214 -16.97 3.21 -26.30
C GLN A 214 -15.65 3.92 -25.99
N LYS A 215 -15.67 5.25 -25.81
CA LYS A 215 -14.47 6.03 -25.45
C LYS A 215 -13.88 5.56 -24.13
N GLY A 216 -14.71 5.41 -23.09
CA GLY A 216 -14.25 4.92 -21.78
C GLY A 216 -13.65 3.52 -21.83
N VAL A 217 -14.28 2.59 -22.58
CA VAL A 217 -13.72 1.24 -22.80
C VAL A 217 -12.38 1.28 -23.53
N ILE A 218 -12.25 2.13 -24.56
CA ILE A 218 -10.98 2.33 -25.29
C ILE A 218 -9.92 2.91 -24.35
N ALA A 219 -10.27 3.93 -23.55
CA ALA A 219 -9.35 4.55 -22.61
C ALA A 219 -8.86 3.52 -21.58
N ARG A 220 -9.76 2.77 -20.94
CA ARG A 220 -9.41 1.68 -20.02
C ARG A 220 -8.49 0.65 -20.68
N SER A 221 -8.80 0.25 -21.92
CA SER A 221 -7.96 -0.68 -22.69
C SER A 221 -6.55 -0.14 -22.93
N ILE A 222 -6.40 1.16 -23.23
CA ILE A 222 -5.09 1.80 -23.43
C ILE A 222 -4.30 1.82 -22.11
N LEU A 223 -4.98 2.16 -21.01
CA LEU A 223 -4.37 2.31 -19.70
C LEU A 223 -3.92 0.98 -19.09
N PHE A 224 -4.75 -0.06 -19.18
CA PHE A 224 -4.54 -1.32 -18.46
C PHE A 224 -3.97 -2.47 -19.31
N ARG A 225 -4.04 -2.45 -20.64
CA ARG A 225 -3.39 -3.52 -21.44
C ARG A 225 -1.91 -3.69 -21.05
N PRO A 226 -1.29 -4.87 -21.22
CA PRO A 226 0.12 -5.06 -20.95
C PRO A 226 1.01 -3.97 -21.58
N GLY A 227 1.81 -3.29 -20.76
CA GLY A 227 2.64 -2.15 -21.15
C GLY A 227 1.93 -0.79 -21.21
N GLY A 228 0.62 -0.74 -20.95
CA GLY A 228 -0.12 0.49 -20.67
C GLY A 228 0.36 1.16 -19.37
N PRO A 229 0.12 2.47 -19.20
CA PRO A 229 0.63 3.22 -18.06
C PRO A 229 0.14 2.70 -16.70
N LEU A 230 -1.16 2.41 -16.55
CA LEU A 230 -1.69 1.84 -15.30
C LEU A 230 -1.26 0.38 -15.12
N ALA A 231 -1.16 -0.41 -16.20
CA ALA A 231 -0.58 -1.76 -16.13
C ALA A 231 0.85 -1.76 -15.59
N ARG A 232 1.66 -0.78 -16.02
CA ARG A 232 3.04 -0.60 -15.54
C ARG A 232 3.10 -0.14 -14.09
N GLU A 233 2.13 0.64 -13.61
CA GLU A 233 2.01 0.94 -12.19
C GLU A 233 1.66 -0.32 -11.38
N LEU A 234 0.67 -1.09 -11.82
CA LEU A 234 0.31 -2.37 -11.17
C LEU A 234 1.48 -3.37 -11.16
N ALA A 235 2.33 -3.34 -12.19
CA ALA A 235 3.53 -4.17 -12.25
C ALA A 235 4.56 -3.86 -11.15
N ARG A 236 4.46 -2.73 -10.46
CA ARG A 236 5.33 -2.38 -9.32
C ARG A 236 4.95 -3.15 -8.05
N HIS A 237 3.81 -3.81 -8.06
CA HIS A 237 3.24 -4.53 -6.92
C HIS A 237 3.43 -6.03 -7.09
N ALA A 238 3.71 -6.72 -5.99
CA ALA A 238 3.80 -8.17 -5.96
C ALA A 238 2.42 -8.82 -5.93
N VAL A 239 2.31 -10.10 -6.29
CA VAL A 239 1.11 -10.91 -5.95
C VAL A 239 1.25 -11.55 -4.57
N VAL A 240 2.48 -11.66 -4.06
CA VAL A 240 2.80 -12.14 -2.71
C VAL A 240 3.89 -11.27 -2.12
N LEU A 241 3.64 -10.68 -0.96
CA LEU A 241 4.57 -9.84 -0.22
C LEU A 241 4.83 -10.47 1.14
N LYS A 242 6.10 -10.64 1.53
CA LYS A 242 6.48 -11.03 2.90
C LYS A 242 7.07 -9.82 3.63
N VAL A 243 6.45 -9.40 4.72
CA VAL A 243 6.93 -8.33 5.60
C VAL A 243 7.25 -8.91 6.96
N ASN A 244 8.52 -8.85 7.38
CA ASN A 244 9.03 -9.60 8.54
C ASN A 244 8.64 -11.09 8.44
N ASP A 245 7.89 -11.60 9.41
CA ASP A 245 7.42 -12.99 9.47
C ASP A 245 5.98 -13.16 8.98
N TRP A 246 5.42 -12.17 8.28
CA TRP A 246 4.03 -12.18 7.81
C TRP A 246 3.97 -12.18 6.28
N VAL A 247 3.05 -12.96 5.71
CA VAL A 247 2.81 -13.02 4.27
C VAL A 247 1.48 -12.36 3.95
N PHE A 248 1.46 -11.55 2.88
CA PHE A 248 0.30 -10.83 2.39
C PHE A 248 0.09 -11.23 0.93
N CYS A 249 -1.10 -11.71 0.61
CA CYS A 249 -1.50 -12.08 -0.74
C CYS A 249 -3.02 -12.02 -0.84
N HIS A 250 -3.55 -11.82 -2.03
CA HIS A 250 -4.97 -11.51 -2.15
C HIS A 250 -5.91 -12.69 -1.84
N GLY A 251 -5.81 -13.82 -2.57
CA GLY A 251 -6.64 -15.01 -2.33
C GLY A 251 -6.03 -16.01 -1.35
N GLY A 252 -4.73 -16.29 -1.48
CA GLY A 252 -3.99 -17.15 -0.55
C GLY A 252 -2.85 -17.92 -1.21
N LEU A 253 -1.79 -18.19 -0.44
CA LEU A 253 -0.65 -18.99 -0.87
C LEU A 253 -0.87 -20.48 -0.58
N LEU A 254 -0.38 -21.37 -1.45
CA LEU A 254 -0.46 -22.83 -1.28
C LEU A 254 0.95 -23.43 -1.37
N PRO A 255 1.21 -24.67 -0.91
CA PRO A 255 2.56 -25.23 -0.89
C PRO A 255 3.22 -25.27 -2.27
N HIS A 256 2.43 -25.58 -3.32
CA HIS A 256 2.92 -25.62 -4.69
C HIS A 256 3.28 -24.23 -5.26
N HIS A 257 2.66 -23.15 -4.77
CA HIS A 257 3.07 -21.78 -5.09
C HIS A 257 4.44 -21.45 -4.50
N VAL A 258 4.69 -21.88 -3.26
CA VAL A 258 6.00 -21.72 -2.60
C VAL A 258 7.06 -22.51 -3.35
N ALA A 259 6.75 -23.76 -3.71
CA ALA A 259 7.65 -24.63 -4.48
C ALA A 259 7.96 -24.07 -5.89
N TYR A 260 7.00 -23.36 -6.50
CA TYR A 260 7.24 -22.67 -7.78
C TYR A 260 8.24 -21.50 -7.65
N GLY A 261 8.24 -20.83 -6.49
CA GLY A 261 9.12 -19.72 -6.18
C GLY A 261 8.38 -18.37 -6.20
N ILE A 262 8.32 -17.73 -5.03
CA ILE A 262 7.55 -16.48 -4.84
C ILE A 262 8.13 -15.32 -5.65
N GLU A 263 9.45 -15.10 -5.59
CA GLU A 263 10.10 -14.04 -6.39
C GLU A 263 9.93 -14.28 -7.88
N LYS A 264 10.03 -15.53 -8.33
CA LYS A 264 9.82 -15.91 -9.72
C LYS A 264 8.41 -15.54 -10.17
N MET A 265 7.41 -15.92 -9.39
CA MET A 265 6.00 -15.63 -9.66
C MET A 265 5.72 -14.13 -9.71
N ASN A 266 6.20 -13.36 -8.72
CA ASN A 266 6.08 -11.90 -8.69
C ASN A 266 6.73 -11.26 -9.92
N LYS A 267 7.93 -11.72 -10.29
CA LYS A 267 8.65 -11.24 -11.46
C LYS A 267 7.89 -11.53 -12.76
N GLU A 268 7.39 -12.74 -12.95
CA GLU A 268 6.65 -13.12 -14.16
C GLU A 268 5.36 -12.30 -14.31
N VAL A 269 4.61 -12.06 -13.23
CA VAL A 269 3.40 -11.21 -13.27
C VAL A 269 3.77 -9.77 -13.61
N SER A 270 4.82 -9.25 -12.99
CA SER A 270 5.30 -7.90 -13.23
C SER A 270 5.81 -7.70 -14.67
N GLU A 271 6.58 -8.65 -15.20
CA GLU A 271 7.05 -8.62 -16.59
C GLU A 271 5.89 -8.68 -17.59
N TRP A 272 4.90 -9.54 -17.32
CA TRP A 272 3.67 -9.59 -18.11
C TRP A 272 2.93 -8.24 -18.10
N MET A 273 2.68 -7.66 -16.93
CA MET A 273 1.99 -6.36 -16.81
C MET A 273 2.77 -5.21 -17.48
N ARG A 274 4.10 -5.24 -17.44
CA ARG A 274 4.97 -4.28 -18.17
C ARG A 274 4.93 -4.46 -19.69
N GLY A 275 4.38 -5.56 -20.19
CA GLY A 275 4.37 -5.92 -21.60
C GLY A 275 5.73 -6.39 -22.12
N LEU A 276 6.61 -6.86 -21.23
CA LEU A 276 7.91 -7.37 -21.61
C LEU A 276 7.76 -8.74 -22.29
N ARG A 277 8.43 -8.93 -23.42
CA ARG A 277 8.40 -10.17 -24.19
C ARG A 277 9.66 -10.97 -23.86
N GLN A 278 9.49 -12.21 -23.39
CA GLN A 278 10.64 -13.10 -23.18
C GLN A 278 11.13 -13.77 -24.49
N ASN A 279 10.34 -13.75 -25.57
CA ASN A 279 10.68 -14.13 -26.96
C ASN A 279 9.56 -13.60 -27.89
N ASP A 280 9.69 -13.65 -29.22
CA ASP A 280 8.74 -13.11 -30.24
C ASP A 280 7.28 -13.65 -30.19
N ASN A 281 6.90 -14.37 -29.13
CA ASN A 281 5.54 -14.79 -28.84
C ASN A 281 4.80 -13.80 -27.92
N THR A 282 3.47 -13.93 -27.89
CA THR A 282 2.59 -13.21 -26.95
C THR A 282 3.07 -13.39 -25.50
N PRO A 283 3.08 -12.33 -24.66
CA PRO A 283 3.42 -12.46 -23.24
C PRO A 283 2.56 -13.55 -22.58
N ASN A 284 3.22 -14.54 -21.98
CA ASN A 284 2.51 -15.62 -21.28
C ASN A 284 1.96 -15.09 -19.96
N ILE A 285 0.64 -15.14 -19.81
CA ILE A 285 -0.05 -14.79 -18.56
C ILE A 285 0.36 -15.83 -17.50
N PRO A 286 0.90 -15.45 -16.33
CA PRO A 286 1.32 -16.40 -15.31
C PRO A 286 0.12 -17.03 -14.60
N PHE A 287 -0.39 -18.15 -15.13
CA PHE A 287 -1.61 -18.80 -14.64
C PHE A 287 -1.57 -19.10 -13.14
N ILE A 288 -0.45 -19.63 -12.64
CA ILE A 288 -0.27 -19.99 -11.22
C ILE A 288 -0.57 -18.82 -10.25
N ALA A 289 -0.34 -17.58 -10.67
CA ALA A 289 -0.70 -16.41 -9.88
C ALA A 289 -2.09 -15.87 -10.23
N THR A 290 -2.43 -15.81 -11.51
CA THR A 290 -3.47 -14.91 -12.04
C THR A 290 -4.78 -15.59 -12.47
N ARG A 291 -4.79 -16.90 -12.69
CA ARG A 291 -5.95 -17.62 -13.23
C ARG A 291 -6.11 -19.01 -12.63
N GLY A 292 -7.36 -19.41 -12.43
CA GLY A 292 -7.72 -20.72 -11.88
C GLY A 292 -8.09 -20.62 -10.41
N TYR A 293 -8.95 -21.53 -9.94
CA TYR A 293 -9.48 -21.48 -8.58
C TYR A 293 -8.42 -21.67 -7.48
N ASP A 294 -7.26 -22.22 -7.84
CA ASP A 294 -6.13 -22.44 -6.95
C ASP A 294 -5.07 -21.34 -7.06
N SER A 295 -5.19 -20.38 -7.98
CA SER A 295 -4.18 -19.34 -8.17
C SER A 295 -4.10 -18.40 -6.96
N VAL A 296 -2.94 -17.76 -6.78
CA VAL A 296 -2.69 -16.85 -5.64
C VAL A 296 -3.78 -15.79 -5.45
N VAL A 297 -4.29 -15.19 -6.54
CA VAL A 297 -5.29 -14.13 -6.47
C VAL A 297 -6.74 -14.63 -6.46
N TRP A 298 -7.01 -15.91 -6.76
CA TRP A 298 -8.38 -16.43 -6.84
C TRP A 298 -8.72 -17.48 -5.78
N ASN A 299 -7.71 -18.05 -5.13
CA ASN A 299 -7.90 -19.07 -4.11
C ASN A 299 -8.78 -18.57 -2.95
N ARG A 300 -9.69 -19.43 -2.49
CA ARG A 300 -10.59 -19.15 -1.36
C ARG A 300 -10.49 -20.18 -0.25
N LEU A 301 -9.51 -21.09 -0.31
CA LEU A 301 -9.35 -22.21 0.61
C LEU A 301 -9.41 -21.77 2.08
N TYR A 302 -8.74 -20.67 2.42
CA TYR A 302 -8.61 -20.22 3.80
C TYR A 302 -9.75 -19.33 4.31
N SER A 303 -10.61 -18.84 3.40
CA SER A 303 -11.60 -17.80 3.72
C SER A 303 -13.05 -18.25 3.57
N ARG A 304 -13.30 -19.46 3.06
CA ARG A 304 -14.64 -20.05 3.02
C ARG A 304 -15.05 -20.53 4.41
N ASP A 305 -16.10 -19.91 4.94
CA ASP A 305 -16.88 -20.47 6.04
C ASP A 305 -18.00 -21.29 5.41
N ALA A 306 -17.81 -22.61 5.28
CA ALA A 306 -18.91 -23.50 4.95
C ALA A 306 -19.40 -24.17 6.24
N PRO A 307 -20.65 -23.93 6.67
CA PRO A 307 -21.21 -24.53 7.89
C PRO A 307 -21.30 -26.06 7.82
N ASP A 308 -21.13 -26.64 6.63
CA ASP A 308 -21.14 -28.08 6.36
C ASP A 308 -19.72 -28.68 6.17
N LEU A 309 -18.65 -27.90 6.40
CA LEU A 309 -17.30 -28.47 6.42
C LEU A 309 -17.22 -29.41 7.62
N VAL A 310 -17.18 -30.70 7.33
CA VAL A 310 -16.93 -31.74 8.35
C VAL A 310 -15.59 -31.41 9.00
N ASP A 311 -15.43 -31.59 10.32
CA ASP A 311 -14.18 -31.34 11.09
C ASP A 311 -12.89 -31.83 10.40
N TYR A 312 -13.00 -32.87 9.57
CA TYR A 312 -11.93 -33.41 8.74
C TYR A 312 -11.40 -32.42 7.70
N GLN A 313 -12.26 -31.66 7.03
CA GLN A 313 -11.88 -30.65 6.04
C GLN A 313 -11.18 -29.46 6.71
N ASP A 314 -11.64 -29.03 7.89
CA ASP A 314 -10.96 -27.97 8.64
C ASP A 314 -9.54 -28.34 9.05
N LYS A 315 -9.32 -29.60 9.47
CA LYS A 315 -7.97 -30.12 9.78
C LYS A 315 -7.08 -30.17 8.54
N GLN A 316 -7.63 -30.51 7.37
CA GLN A 316 -6.88 -30.50 6.12
C GLN A 316 -6.47 -29.08 5.72
N VAL A 317 -7.38 -28.11 5.82
CA VAL A 317 -7.05 -26.69 5.53
C VAL A 317 -5.98 -26.17 6.49
N CYS A 318 -6.09 -26.48 7.78
CA CYS A 318 -5.08 -26.13 8.78
C CYS A 318 -3.71 -26.73 8.42
N SER A 319 -3.65 -28.01 8.07
CA SER A 319 -2.40 -28.67 7.67
C SER A 319 -1.78 -28.07 6.41
N VAL A 320 -2.59 -27.70 5.41
CA VAL A 320 -2.10 -27.04 4.19
C VAL A 320 -1.55 -25.66 4.51
N LEU A 321 -2.21 -24.91 5.40
CA LEU A 321 -1.75 -23.60 5.86
C LEU A 321 -0.41 -23.73 6.61
N GLU A 322 -0.30 -24.66 7.55
CA GLU A 322 0.93 -24.94 8.31
C GLU A 322 2.10 -25.31 7.38
N GLU A 323 1.88 -26.24 6.44
CA GLU A 323 2.89 -26.62 5.44
C GLU A 323 3.32 -25.40 4.61
N THR A 324 2.35 -24.58 4.18
CA THR A 324 2.64 -23.37 3.38
C THR A 324 3.46 -22.37 4.19
N LEU A 325 3.06 -22.06 5.42
CA LEU A 325 3.73 -21.12 6.31
C LEU A 325 5.14 -21.58 6.68
N GLN A 326 5.31 -22.87 6.95
CA GLN A 326 6.62 -23.48 7.18
C GLN A 326 7.51 -23.34 5.93
N ALA A 327 6.98 -23.65 4.74
CA ALA A 327 7.73 -23.60 3.49
C ALA A 327 8.19 -22.17 3.14
N VAL A 328 7.37 -21.15 3.41
CA VAL A 328 7.72 -19.73 3.16
C VAL A 328 8.50 -19.09 4.32
N GLY A 329 8.57 -19.75 5.48
CA GLY A 329 9.20 -19.21 6.69
C GLY A 329 8.44 -18.01 7.25
N ALA A 330 7.12 -18.14 7.42
CA ALA A 330 6.25 -17.13 7.99
C ALA A 330 5.43 -17.69 9.17
N LYS A 331 4.97 -16.80 10.04
CA LYS A 331 4.12 -17.10 11.20
C LYS A 331 2.64 -17.02 10.88
N ALA A 332 2.27 -16.08 10.01
CA ALA A 332 0.89 -15.88 9.62
C ALA A 332 0.76 -15.34 8.19
N MET A 333 -0.40 -15.58 7.62
CA MET A 333 -0.83 -15.09 6.31
C MET A 333 -2.01 -14.13 6.46
N VAL A 334 -2.04 -13.08 5.65
CA VAL A 334 -3.13 -12.09 5.58
C VAL A 334 -3.71 -12.11 4.17
N VAL A 335 -5.03 -12.28 4.06
CA VAL A 335 -5.75 -12.43 2.79
C VAL A 335 -6.99 -11.54 2.70
N GLY A 336 -7.32 -11.13 1.47
CA GLY A 336 -8.55 -10.41 1.09
C GLY A 336 -9.54 -11.33 0.35
N HIS A 337 -10.08 -10.84 -0.77
CA HIS A 337 -10.81 -11.58 -1.83
C HIS A 337 -12.19 -12.19 -1.49
N THR A 338 -12.34 -12.68 -0.26
CA THR A 338 -13.54 -13.35 0.21
C THR A 338 -14.15 -12.55 1.35
N PRO A 339 -15.25 -11.82 1.08
CA PRO A 339 -15.85 -10.93 2.07
C PRO A 339 -16.25 -11.69 3.34
N GLN A 340 -15.80 -11.17 4.48
CA GLN A 340 -16.08 -11.69 5.81
C GLN A 340 -17.22 -10.89 6.43
N THR A 341 -18.38 -11.52 6.59
CA THR A 341 -19.60 -10.86 7.11
C THR A 341 -19.52 -10.52 8.60
N ILE A 342 -18.54 -11.08 9.32
CA ILE A 342 -18.29 -10.83 10.75
C ILE A 342 -17.18 -9.80 11.00
N GLY A 343 -16.69 -9.13 9.96
CA GLY A 343 -15.54 -8.24 10.03
C GLY A 343 -14.20 -8.97 9.94
N VAL A 344 -13.11 -8.24 10.16
CA VAL A 344 -11.76 -8.81 10.16
C VAL A 344 -11.65 -9.81 11.28
N ASN A 345 -11.12 -10.98 10.96
CA ASN A 345 -11.03 -12.09 11.89
C ASN A 345 -9.85 -13.01 11.55
N CYS A 346 -9.59 -13.99 12.42
CA CYS A 346 -8.52 -14.97 12.24
C CYS A 346 -9.06 -16.41 12.38
N LYS A 347 -8.34 -17.39 11.83
CA LYS A 347 -8.55 -18.83 12.06
C LYS A 347 -7.24 -19.54 12.40
N TYR A 348 -7.34 -20.79 12.84
CA TYR A 348 -6.20 -21.71 13.07
C TYR A 348 -5.13 -21.08 13.97
N ASN A 349 -5.51 -20.72 15.21
CA ASN A 349 -4.65 -20.02 16.17
C ASN A 349 -4.06 -18.70 15.62
N CYS A 350 -4.84 -17.99 14.81
CA CYS A 350 -4.46 -16.76 14.13
C CYS A 350 -3.23 -16.86 13.21
N SER A 351 -2.99 -18.05 12.64
CA SER A 351 -2.03 -18.24 11.54
C SER A 351 -2.57 -17.77 10.17
N ILE A 352 -3.89 -17.54 10.05
CA ILE A 352 -4.51 -16.85 8.91
C ILE A 352 -5.40 -15.71 9.39
N TRP A 353 -5.27 -14.56 8.75
CA TRP A 353 -6.10 -13.36 8.94
C TRP A 353 -6.84 -13.01 7.65
N ARG A 354 -8.15 -12.76 7.78
CA ARG A 354 -9.05 -12.51 6.67
C ARG A 354 -9.54 -11.07 6.79
N VAL A 355 -9.06 -10.19 5.90
CA VAL A 355 -9.21 -8.72 6.05
C VAL A 355 -10.20 -8.08 5.09
N ASP A 356 -10.71 -8.81 4.11
CA ASP A 356 -11.81 -8.34 3.28
C ASP A 356 -13.12 -8.38 4.07
N VAL A 357 -13.65 -7.21 4.41
CA VAL A 357 -14.95 -7.06 5.09
C VAL A 357 -16.08 -6.69 4.13
N GLY A 358 -15.80 -6.58 2.83
CA GLY A 358 -16.73 -6.06 1.82
C GLY A 358 -17.09 -4.59 2.04
N MET A 359 -16.11 -3.75 2.39
CA MET A 359 -16.39 -2.36 2.79
C MET A 359 -16.96 -1.51 1.65
N SER A 360 -16.57 -1.78 0.40
CA SER A 360 -17.08 -1.04 -0.76
C SER A 360 -18.61 -1.17 -0.88
N SER A 361 -19.25 -0.06 -1.22
CA SER A 361 -20.66 -0.01 -1.55
C SER A 361 -21.05 -0.90 -2.75
N GLY A 362 -20.11 -1.22 -3.63
CA GLY A 362 -20.27 -2.17 -4.72
C GLY A 362 -20.20 -3.65 -4.31
N VAL A 363 -19.99 -3.95 -3.01
CA VAL A 363 -19.86 -5.30 -2.47
C VAL A 363 -20.84 -5.59 -1.33
N LEU A 364 -20.52 -5.23 -0.07
CA LEU A 364 -21.41 -5.41 1.08
C LEU A 364 -21.77 -4.07 1.76
N ASN A 365 -21.11 -2.97 1.41
CA ASN A 365 -21.22 -1.68 2.10
C ASN A 365 -21.01 -1.79 3.62
N SER A 366 -20.12 -2.71 4.02
CA SER A 366 -19.80 -2.95 5.43
C SER A 366 -19.00 -1.78 6.01
N ARG A 367 -18.97 -1.69 7.35
CA ARG A 367 -18.06 -0.74 8.02
C ARG A 367 -16.60 -1.15 7.74
N PRO A 368 -15.72 -0.19 7.42
CA PRO A 368 -14.30 -0.49 7.28
C PRO A 368 -13.73 -1.05 8.59
N GLU A 369 -12.76 -1.94 8.47
CA GLU A 369 -11.95 -2.47 9.57
C GLU A 369 -10.52 -2.68 9.05
N VAL A 370 -9.52 -2.51 9.92
CA VAL A 370 -8.10 -2.59 9.55
C VAL A 370 -7.37 -3.51 10.51
N LEU A 371 -6.54 -4.42 9.99
CA LEU A 371 -5.67 -5.26 10.79
C LEU A 371 -4.42 -4.46 11.20
N GLU A 372 -4.06 -4.49 12.48
CA GLU A 372 -2.82 -3.92 12.99
C GLU A 372 -1.94 -5.03 13.57
N ILE A 373 -0.65 -4.99 13.23
CA ILE A 373 0.37 -5.92 13.68
C ILE A 373 1.52 -5.14 14.33
N ILE A 374 1.88 -5.48 15.56
CA ILE A 374 3.02 -4.93 16.31
C ILE A 374 3.69 -6.09 17.04
N ASP A 375 4.99 -6.28 16.80
CA ASP A 375 5.81 -7.33 17.44
C ASP A 375 5.15 -8.73 17.42
N ASP A 376 4.69 -9.15 16.23
CA ASP A 376 3.98 -10.42 15.98
C ASP A 376 2.67 -10.61 16.74
N LYS A 377 2.11 -9.54 17.30
CA LYS A 377 0.77 -9.54 17.85
C LYS A 377 -0.14 -8.73 16.96
N ALA A 378 -1.37 -9.19 16.82
CA ALA A 378 -2.35 -8.59 15.94
C ALA A 378 -3.62 -8.16 16.67
N ARG A 379 -4.25 -7.10 16.18
CA ARG A 379 -5.60 -6.68 16.58
C ARG A 379 -6.34 -6.04 15.42
N VAL A 380 -7.65 -5.91 15.57
CA VAL A 380 -8.50 -5.23 14.58
C VAL A 380 -8.85 -3.84 15.09
N ILE A 381 -8.64 -2.85 14.24
CA ILE A 381 -9.11 -1.47 14.43
C ILE A 381 -10.49 -1.38 13.77
N ARG A 382 -11.53 -1.14 14.58
CA ARG A 382 -12.92 -0.91 14.15
C ARG A 382 -13.36 0.53 14.40
N SER A 383 -12.63 1.24 15.25
CA SER A 383 -12.89 2.62 15.61
C SER A 383 -11.61 3.39 15.95
N LYS A 384 -11.65 4.72 15.88
CA LYS A 384 -10.53 5.59 16.29
C LYS A 384 -10.10 5.37 17.76
N ARG A 385 -10.98 4.81 18.62
CA ARG A 385 -10.69 4.51 20.03
C ARG A 385 -9.82 3.27 20.19
N ASP A 386 -9.97 2.30 19.29
CA ASP A 386 -9.28 1.00 19.39
C ASP A 386 -7.76 1.14 19.27
N ARG A 387 -7.30 2.22 18.62
CA ARG A 387 -5.88 2.60 18.52
C ARG A 387 -5.18 2.70 19.88
N TYR A 388 -5.92 2.98 20.94
CA TYR A 388 -5.40 3.20 22.29
C TYR A 388 -5.65 2.03 23.25
N SER A 389 -6.24 0.92 22.79
CA SER A 389 -6.40 -0.30 23.59
C SER A 389 -5.05 -1.03 23.77
N GLU A 390 -4.86 -1.79 24.84
CA GLU A 390 -3.63 -2.59 25.07
C GLU A 390 -3.77 -4.07 24.65
N GLU A 391 -4.97 -4.51 24.28
CA GLU A 391 -5.23 -5.92 23.96
C GLU A 391 -4.78 -6.27 22.54
N LEU A 392 -3.63 -6.93 22.45
CA LEU A 392 -3.11 -7.54 21.22
C LEU A 392 -3.17 -9.07 21.33
N GLN A 393 -3.73 -9.74 20.33
CA GLN A 393 -3.71 -11.20 20.25
C GLN A 393 -2.34 -11.68 19.76
N ALA A 394 -1.66 -12.51 20.55
CA ALA A 394 -0.38 -13.08 20.16
C ALA A 394 -0.58 -14.12 19.05
N VAL A 395 0.19 -14.01 17.97
CA VAL A 395 0.31 -15.09 16.99
C VAL A 395 1.25 -16.14 17.58
N ALA A 396 0.74 -17.36 17.75
CA ALA A 396 1.55 -18.46 18.27
C ALA A 396 2.51 -18.98 17.20
N TYR A 397 3.68 -19.46 17.61
CA TYR A 397 4.49 -20.34 16.77
C TYR A 397 3.72 -21.65 16.60
N THR A 398 3.46 -22.04 15.35
CA THR A 398 3.07 -23.41 15.00
C THR A 398 4.27 -24.33 15.01
#